data_AF-A0A327QHH7-F1
#
_entry.id   AF-A0A327QHH7-F1
#
_cell.length_a   1.000
_cell.length_b   1.000
_cell.length_c   1.000
_cell.angle_alpha   90.00
_cell.angle_beta   90.00
_cell.angle_gamma   90.00
#
_symmetry.space_group_name_H-M   'P 1'
#
loop_
_entity.id
_entity.type
_entity.pdbx_description
1 polymer ?
#
loop_
_entity_poly.entity_id
_entity_poly.type
_entity_poly.pdbx_seq_one_letter_code
_entity_poly.pdbx_strand_id
1 'polypeptide(L)'
;MTNERVAKFQEFLNKSLLIDQTVLIDNILDGNKEDLHIHNAEEFTIKFSSGRTQVATLALLTEYIEDHEDILSRKKADRVVDNSEQLQQSIEKLESDIKALKSAVADNRYIFYWLLVPYWLAKELINFDQVVLDYMGNHYWGITQIAGDHTADEILNLLFEELI
;
A
#
# COMPACT_ATOMS: atom_id res chain seq x y z
N MET A 1 8.92 33.43 3.81
CA MET A 1 10.24 32.95 3.34
C MET A 1 10.29 31.42 3.13
N THR A 2 9.35 30.65 3.71
CA THR A 2 9.27 29.18 3.64
C THR A 2 8.67 28.64 2.32
N ASN A 3 7.54 29.19 1.84
CA ASN A 3 6.85 28.66 0.66
C ASN A 3 7.64 28.75 -0.67
N GLU A 4 8.43 29.80 -0.87
CA GLU A 4 9.22 29.96 -2.10
C GLU A 4 10.39 28.96 -2.20
N ARG A 5 10.94 28.55 -1.06
CA ARG A 5 12.01 27.53 -1.01
C ARG A 5 11.44 26.13 -1.23
N VAL A 6 10.28 25.83 -0.64
CA VAL A 6 9.55 24.57 -0.88
C VAL A 6 9.17 24.44 -2.36
N ALA A 7 8.61 25.49 -2.97
CA ALA A 7 8.24 25.48 -4.38
C ALA A 7 9.45 25.24 -5.31
N LYS A 8 10.59 25.89 -5.06
CA LYS A 8 11.82 25.67 -5.84
C LYS A 8 12.42 24.28 -5.63
N PHE A 9 12.27 23.71 -4.45
CA PHE A 9 12.74 22.36 -4.15
C PHE A 9 11.85 21.30 -4.82
N GLN A 10 10.52 21.48 -4.78
CA GLN A 10 9.56 20.66 -5.53
C GLN A 10 9.80 20.76 -7.05
N GLU A 11 10.07 21.95 -7.58
CA GLU A 11 10.42 22.13 -9.00
C GLU A 11 11.72 21.41 -9.36
N PHE A 12 12.73 21.44 -8.48
CA PHE A 12 13.97 20.68 -8.66
C PHE A 12 13.73 19.17 -8.61
N LEU A 13 12.94 18.67 -7.66
CA LEU A 13 12.55 17.26 -7.56
C LEU A 13 11.82 16.79 -8.83
N ASN A 14 10.83 17.54 -9.30
CA ASN A 14 10.08 17.23 -10.52
C ASN A 14 10.96 17.23 -11.77
N LYS A 15 12.03 18.05 -11.80
CA LYS A 15 12.97 18.11 -12.93
C LYS A 15 14.10 17.08 -12.85
N SER A 16 14.42 16.57 -11.66
CA SER A 16 15.71 15.88 -11.43
C SER A 16 15.59 14.50 -10.78
N LEU A 17 14.48 14.20 -10.10
CA LEU A 17 14.37 13.08 -9.15
C LEU A 17 13.13 12.21 -9.37
N LEU A 18 12.35 12.46 -10.43
CA LEU A 18 11.16 11.70 -10.82
C LEU A 18 11.14 11.48 -12.34
N ILE A 19 12.27 11.03 -12.89
CA ILE A 19 12.38 10.76 -14.33
C ILE A 19 11.70 9.41 -14.59
N ASP A 20 10.71 9.40 -15.48
CA ASP A 20 10.06 8.18 -15.96
C ASP A 20 11.09 7.26 -16.64
N GLN A 21 11.17 6.03 -16.13
CA GLN A 21 12.02 4.93 -16.61
C GLN A 21 11.22 3.66 -16.91
N THR A 22 9.89 3.77 -17.04
CA THR A 22 8.97 2.62 -17.16
C THR A 22 9.40 1.64 -18.25
N VAL A 23 9.65 2.13 -19.47
CA VAL A 23 10.09 1.28 -20.60
C VAL A 23 11.42 0.57 -20.31
N LEU A 24 12.36 1.24 -19.63
CA LEU A 24 13.64 0.62 -19.29
C LEU A 24 13.44 -0.50 -18.25
N ILE A 25 12.66 -0.22 -17.21
CA ILE A 25 12.43 -1.17 -16.13
C ILE A 25 11.62 -2.36 -16.63
N ASP A 26 10.57 -2.16 -17.42
CA ASP A 26 9.78 -3.25 -17.99
C ASP A 26 10.67 -4.23 -18.79
N ASN A 27 11.58 -3.69 -19.61
CA ASN A 27 12.55 -4.52 -20.33
C ASN A 27 13.52 -5.28 -19.41
N ILE A 28 13.90 -4.69 -18.26
CA ILE A 28 14.74 -5.35 -17.25
C ILE A 28 13.97 -6.49 -16.58
N LEU A 29 12.73 -6.22 -16.16
CA LEU A 29 11.85 -7.19 -15.51
C LEU A 29 11.53 -8.38 -16.43
N ASP A 30 11.37 -8.13 -17.72
CA ASP A 30 11.15 -9.17 -18.74
C ASP A 30 12.42 -9.99 -19.04
N GLY A 31 13.59 -9.34 -19.03
CA GLY A 31 14.87 -9.91 -19.46
C GLY A 31 15.66 -10.65 -18.38
N ASN A 32 15.56 -10.24 -17.11
CA ASN A 32 16.31 -10.81 -15.99
C ASN A 32 15.35 -11.20 -14.86
N LYS A 33 15.16 -12.50 -14.61
CA LYS A 33 14.32 -13.00 -13.50
C LYS A 33 15.11 -13.35 -12.24
N GLU A 34 16.44 -13.38 -12.32
CA GLU A 34 17.31 -13.74 -11.21
C GLU A 34 17.92 -12.46 -10.61
N ASP A 35 17.86 -12.34 -9.28
CA ASP A 35 18.43 -11.26 -8.46
C ASP A 35 17.77 -9.86 -8.52
N LEU A 36 16.50 -9.75 -8.92
CA LEU A 36 15.75 -8.50 -8.75
C LEU A 36 15.26 -8.35 -7.31
N HIS A 37 15.63 -7.24 -6.66
CA HIS A 37 15.18 -6.93 -5.32
C HIS A 37 14.08 -5.86 -5.38
N ILE A 38 12.83 -6.30 -5.24
CA ILE A 38 11.64 -5.45 -5.24
C ILE A 38 11.03 -5.46 -3.84
N HIS A 39 11.02 -4.29 -3.20
CA HIS A 39 10.37 -4.06 -1.92
C HIS A 39 8.88 -3.85 -2.10
N ASN A 40 8.08 -4.32 -1.15
CA ASN A 40 6.62 -4.12 -1.08
C ASN A 40 5.88 -4.53 -2.37
N ALA A 41 6.40 -5.52 -3.10
CA ALA A 41 5.87 -5.94 -4.40
C ALA A 41 4.46 -6.54 -4.32
N GLU A 42 4.03 -6.98 -3.13
CA GLU A 42 2.80 -7.75 -2.95
C GLU A 42 1.60 -6.87 -2.56
N GLU A 43 0.43 -7.23 -3.09
CA GLU A 43 -0.89 -6.75 -2.67
C GLU A 43 -1.84 -7.92 -2.39
N PHE A 44 -2.89 -7.63 -1.63
CA PHE A 44 -3.90 -8.59 -1.23
C PHE A 44 -5.28 -8.12 -1.68
N THR A 45 -5.91 -8.89 -2.56
CA THR A 45 -7.30 -8.64 -2.95
C THR A 45 -8.25 -9.44 -2.07
N ILE A 46 -9.09 -8.73 -1.32
CA ILE A 46 -10.05 -9.30 -0.37
C ILE A 46 -11.47 -9.07 -0.87
N LYS A 47 -12.31 -10.10 -0.77
CA LYS A 47 -13.75 -10.00 -1.06
C LYS A 47 -14.55 -10.23 0.21
N PHE A 48 -15.20 -9.18 0.70
CA PHE A 48 -16.03 -9.23 1.89
C PHE A 48 -17.41 -9.86 1.62
N SER A 49 -18.06 -10.34 2.68
CA SER A 49 -19.42 -10.89 2.68
C SER A 49 -20.48 -9.89 2.20
N SER A 50 -20.20 -8.59 2.33
CA SER A 50 -21.02 -7.50 1.79
C SER A 50 -20.99 -7.41 0.26
N GLY A 51 -20.09 -8.13 -0.40
CA GLY A 51 -19.82 -8.03 -1.84
C GLY A 51 -18.80 -6.96 -2.21
N ARG A 52 -18.32 -6.17 -1.23
CA ARG A 52 -17.24 -5.20 -1.43
C ARG A 52 -15.91 -5.93 -1.68
N THR A 53 -15.17 -5.47 -2.67
CA THR A 53 -13.77 -5.85 -2.88
C THR A 53 -12.86 -4.74 -2.38
N GLN A 54 -11.75 -5.12 -1.76
CA GLN A 54 -10.73 -4.20 -1.28
C GLN A 54 -9.35 -4.75 -1.64
N VAL A 55 -8.44 -3.86 -2.04
CA VAL A 55 -7.02 -4.17 -2.25
C VAL A 55 -6.27 -3.53 -1.09
N ALA A 56 -5.29 -4.24 -0.53
CA ALA A 56 -4.54 -3.80 0.64
C ALA A 56 -3.06 -4.20 0.55
N THR A 57 -2.21 -3.43 1.24
CA THR A 57 -0.84 -3.84 1.56
C THR A 57 -0.86 -4.87 2.70
N LEU A 58 0.28 -5.49 3.01
CA LEU A 58 0.38 -6.41 4.14
C LEU A 58 0.09 -5.70 5.48
N ALA A 59 0.57 -4.45 5.64
CA ALA A 59 0.32 -3.66 6.85
C ALA A 59 -1.17 -3.36 7.01
N LEU A 60 -1.82 -2.87 5.94
CA LEU A 60 -3.27 -2.61 5.94
C LEU A 60 -4.09 -3.88 6.15
N LEU A 61 -3.67 -5.02 5.57
CA LEU A 61 -4.34 -6.30 5.81
C LEU A 61 -4.28 -6.69 7.28
N THR A 62 -3.13 -6.49 7.93
CA THR A 62 -2.94 -6.77 9.36
C THR A 62 -3.84 -5.88 10.21
N GLU A 63 -3.87 -4.58 9.93
CA GLU A 63 -4.76 -3.61 10.59
C GLU A 63 -6.23 -4.01 10.44
N TYR A 64 -6.67 -4.38 9.24
CA TYR A 64 -8.04 -4.83 9.01
C TYR A 64 -8.39 -6.09 9.80
N ILE A 65 -7.46 -7.05 9.92
CA ILE A 65 -7.70 -8.25 10.73
C ILE A 65 -7.90 -7.86 12.19
N GLU A 66 -7.01 -7.05 12.74
CA GLU A 66 -7.07 -6.60 14.14
C GLU A 66 -8.39 -5.85 14.42
N ASP A 67 -8.74 -4.88 13.58
CA ASP A 67 -9.99 -4.11 13.71
C ASP A 67 -11.23 -5.01 13.67
N HIS A 68 -11.28 -5.97 12.76
CA HIS A 68 -12.43 -6.88 12.64
C HIS A 68 -12.50 -7.85 13.83
N GLU A 69 -11.38 -8.33 14.33
CA GLU A 69 -11.31 -9.18 15.53
C GLU A 69 -11.76 -8.44 16.79
N ASP A 70 -11.38 -7.17 16.92
CA ASP A 70 -11.81 -6.28 17.99
C ASP A 70 -13.32 -6.06 17.97
N ILE A 71 -13.88 -5.75 16.79
CA ILE A 71 -15.33 -5.58 16.60
C ILE A 71 -16.08 -6.89 16.89
N LEU A 72 -15.55 -8.03 16.41
CA LEU A 72 -16.12 -9.34 16.67
C LEU A 72 -16.17 -9.65 18.17
N SER A 73 -15.08 -9.35 18.88
CA SER A 73 -14.98 -9.57 20.34
C SER A 73 -16.02 -8.76 21.10
N ARG A 74 -16.22 -7.48 20.74
CA ARG A 74 -17.26 -6.61 21.33
C ARG A 74 -18.66 -7.17 21.05
N LYS A 75 -18.97 -7.55 19.82
CA LYS A 75 -20.28 -8.13 19.46
C LYS A 75 -20.56 -9.47 20.12
N LYS A 76 -19.54 -10.31 20.32
CA LYS A 76 -19.69 -11.57 21.08
C LYS A 76 -20.00 -11.31 22.55
N ALA A 77 -19.43 -10.25 23.14
CA ALA A 77 -19.79 -9.83 24.49
C ALA A 77 -21.25 -9.33 24.55
N ASP A 78 -21.67 -8.51 23.58
CA ASP A 78 -23.05 -8.03 23.49
C ASP A 78 -24.07 -9.17 23.35
N ARG A 79 -23.69 -10.26 22.66
CA ARG A 79 -24.54 -11.45 22.48
C ARG A 79 -24.88 -12.16 23.79
N VAL A 80 -24.03 -12.03 24.81
CA VAL A 80 -24.32 -12.57 26.15
C VAL A 80 -25.54 -11.87 26.76
N VAL A 81 -25.81 -10.62 26.36
CA VAL A 81 -26.88 -9.78 26.88
C VAL A 81 -28.09 -9.73 25.93
N ASP A 82 -27.87 -9.68 24.62
CA ASP A 82 -28.89 -9.70 23.57
C ASP A 82 -28.68 -10.86 22.59
N ASN A 83 -29.57 -11.86 22.60
CA ASN A 83 -29.48 -13.02 21.71
C ASN A 83 -30.36 -12.86 20.45
N SER A 84 -30.45 -11.64 19.92
CA SER A 84 -31.22 -11.35 18.71
C SER A 84 -30.63 -12.03 17.47
N GLU A 85 -31.50 -12.49 16.55
CA GLU A 85 -31.08 -13.08 15.28
C GLU A 85 -30.25 -12.10 14.43
N GLN A 86 -30.53 -10.80 14.54
CA GLN A 86 -29.78 -9.77 13.84
C GLN A 86 -28.32 -9.70 14.31
N LEU A 87 -28.08 -9.80 15.62
CA LEU A 87 -26.73 -9.82 16.16
C LEU A 87 -25.99 -11.09 15.75
N GLN A 88 -26.68 -12.24 15.75
CA GLN A 88 -26.10 -13.50 15.28
C GLN A 88 -25.66 -13.41 13.81
N GLN A 89 -26.52 -12.90 12.92
CA GLN A 89 -26.16 -12.69 11.52
C GLN A 89 -24.98 -11.72 11.35
N SER A 90 -24.90 -10.68 12.19
CA SER A 90 -23.78 -9.74 12.17
C SER A 90 -22.46 -10.39 12.59
N ILE A 91 -22.49 -11.30 13.57
CA ILE A 91 -21.30 -12.05 14.03
C ILE A 91 -20.84 -13.01 12.94
N GLU A 92 -21.77 -13.76 12.33
CA GLU A 92 -21.44 -14.70 11.24
C GLU A 92 -20.81 -14.00 10.03
N LYS A 93 -21.30 -12.81 9.67
CA LYS A 93 -20.69 -11.99 8.62
C LYS A 93 -19.26 -11.59 8.96
N LEU A 94 -19.02 -11.10 10.18
CA LEU A 94 -17.68 -10.72 10.62
C LEU A 94 -16.71 -11.90 10.69
N GLU A 95 -17.16 -13.07 11.16
CA GLU A 95 -16.35 -14.29 11.15
C GLU A 95 -15.99 -14.73 9.72
N SER A 96 -16.94 -14.60 8.78
CA SER A 96 -16.68 -14.84 7.37
C SER A 96 -15.69 -13.83 6.79
N ASP A 97 -15.80 -12.54 7.16
CA ASP A 97 -14.92 -11.47 6.68
C ASP A 97 -13.49 -11.64 7.21
N ILE A 98 -13.32 -11.95 8.51
CA ILE A 98 -12.00 -12.26 9.10
C ILE A 98 -11.39 -13.48 8.43
N LYS A 99 -12.18 -14.52 8.15
CA LYS A 99 -11.70 -15.68 7.42
C LYS A 99 -11.21 -15.30 6.03
N ALA A 100 -11.96 -14.46 5.31
CA ALA A 100 -11.57 -13.97 3.99
C ALA A 100 -10.24 -13.21 4.06
N LEU A 101 -10.10 -12.27 5.01
CA LEU A 101 -8.87 -11.51 5.26
C LEU A 101 -7.68 -12.44 5.54
N LYS A 102 -7.81 -13.39 6.46
CA LYS A 102 -6.73 -14.35 6.80
C LYS A 102 -6.37 -15.33 5.68
N SER A 103 -7.28 -15.53 4.73
CA SER A 103 -7.08 -16.39 3.57
C SER A 103 -6.71 -15.63 2.30
N ALA A 104 -6.50 -14.31 2.39
CA ALA A 104 -6.11 -13.51 1.24
C ALA A 104 -4.76 -13.99 0.70
N VAL A 105 -4.70 -14.14 -0.62
CA VAL A 105 -3.49 -14.59 -1.32
C VAL A 105 -2.78 -13.35 -1.84
N ALA A 106 -1.47 -13.32 -1.65
CA ALA A 106 -0.62 -12.28 -2.21
C ALA A 106 -0.59 -12.39 -3.75
N ASP A 107 -0.68 -11.25 -4.42
CA ASP A 107 -0.39 -11.10 -5.84
C ASP A 107 0.61 -9.96 -6.03
N ASN A 108 1.30 -9.92 -7.16
CA ASN A 108 2.18 -8.81 -7.48
C ASN A 108 1.37 -7.57 -7.82
N ARG A 109 1.74 -6.44 -7.22
CA ARG A 109 1.16 -5.14 -7.50
C ARG A 109 1.29 -4.78 -8.96
N TYR A 110 0.22 -4.23 -9.52
CA TYR A 110 0.28 -3.63 -10.84
C TYR A 110 0.92 -2.24 -10.76
N ILE A 111 1.98 -2.05 -11.53
CA ILE A 111 2.78 -0.82 -11.54
C ILE A 111 2.51 -0.10 -12.85
N PHE A 112 2.07 1.16 -12.77
CA PHE A 112 1.78 1.99 -13.94
C PHE A 112 3.03 2.66 -14.50
N TYR A 113 3.90 3.13 -13.60
CA TYR A 113 5.10 3.88 -13.94
C TYR A 113 6.23 3.54 -13.00
N TRP A 114 7.46 3.60 -13.51
CA TRP A 114 8.67 3.55 -12.72
C TRP A 114 9.38 4.89 -12.77
N LEU A 115 9.66 5.47 -11.61
CA LEU A 115 10.36 6.75 -11.48
C LEU A 115 11.73 6.52 -10.86
N LEU A 116 12.80 7.03 -11.49
CA LEU A 116 14.13 7.02 -10.89
C LEU A 116 14.16 7.99 -9.71
N VAL A 117 14.50 7.49 -8.52
CA VAL A 117 14.52 8.27 -7.26
C VAL A 117 15.88 8.17 -6.56
N PRO A 118 16.26 9.18 -5.75
CA PRO A 118 17.48 9.11 -4.95
C PRO A 118 17.33 8.12 -3.79
N TYR A 119 18.45 7.56 -3.32
CA TYR A 119 18.48 6.57 -2.25
C TYR A 119 17.72 6.96 -0.97
N TRP A 120 17.82 8.22 -0.54
CA TRP A 120 17.14 8.66 0.68
C TRP A 120 15.61 8.59 0.50
N LEU A 121 15.10 8.96 -0.68
CA LEU A 121 13.67 8.93 -0.96
C LEU A 121 13.18 7.49 -1.10
N ALA A 122 13.97 6.64 -1.75
CA ALA A 122 13.68 5.21 -1.86
C ALA A 122 13.46 4.55 -0.48
N LYS A 123 14.28 4.89 0.51
CA LYS A 123 14.09 4.41 1.88
C LYS A 123 12.78 4.84 2.51
N GLU A 124 12.45 6.11 2.39
CA GLU A 124 11.19 6.61 2.95
C GLU A 124 9.99 5.98 2.23
N LEU A 125 10.04 5.86 0.91
CA LEU A 125 9.00 5.18 0.13
C LEU A 125 8.78 3.73 0.60
N ILE A 126 9.85 2.98 0.90
CA ILE A 126 9.73 1.63 1.48
C ILE A 126 8.99 1.65 2.81
N ASN A 127 9.28 2.63 3.69
CA ASN A 127 8.59 2.79 4.97
C ASN A 127 7.10 3.16 4.81
N PHE A 128 6.75 3.81 3.71
CA PHE A 128 5.38 4.16 3.33
C PHE A 128 4.69 3.05 2.49
N ASP A 129 5.16 1.80 2.60
CA ASP A 129 4.65 0.63 1.88
C ASP A 129 4.63 0.76 0.35
N GLN A 130 5.44 1.65 -0.22
CA GLN A 130 5.52 1.86 -1.66
C GLN A 130 6.46 0.84 -2.32
N VAL A 131 6.19 0.53 -3.59
CA VAL A 131 7.01 -0.41 -4.35
C VAL A 131 8.31 0.24 -4.75
N VAL A 132 9.43 -0.40 -4.42
CA VAL A 132 10.76 0.08 -4.80
C VAL A 132 11.59 -1.05 -5.37
N LEU A 133 12.15 -0.83 -6.57
CA LEU A 133 13.12 -1.72 -7.18
C LEU A 133 14.55 -1.18 -6.95
N ASP A 134 15.40 -2.03 -6.39
CA ASP A 134 16.84 -1.78 -6.31
C ASP A 134 17.54 -2.52 -7.47
N TYR A 135 18.19 -1.78 -8.37
CA TYR A 135 18.89 -2.38 -9.50
C TYR A 135 20.17 -1.61 -9.87
N MET A 136 21.30 -2.33 -9.88
CA MET A 136 22.62 -1.80 -10.26
C MET A 136 23.00 -0.47 -9.54
N GLY A 137 22.63 -0.34 -8.27
CA GLY A 137 22.92 0.87 -7.48
C GLY A 137 21.99 2.06 -7.75
N ASN A 138 20.91 1.84 -8.52
CA ASN A 138 19.83 2.81 -8.71
C ASN A 138 18.55 2.32 -8.01
N HIS A 139 17.66 3.26 -7.73
CA HIS A 139 16.40 3.01 -7.04
C HIS A 139 15.24 3.52 -7.89
N TYR A 140 14.22 2.69 -8.07
CA TYR A 140 13.08 3.02 -8.89
C TYR A 140 11.80 2.86 -8.07
N TRP A 141 11.01 3.92 -7.99
CA TRP A 141 9.71 3.91 -7.33
C TRP A 141 8.64 3.46 -8.33
N GLY A 142 7.97 2.36 -8.00
CA GLY A 142 6.82 1.86 -8.75
C GLY A 142 5.54 2.53 -8.29
N ILE A 143 4.91 3.30 -9.19
CA ILE A 143 3.62 3.94 -8.93
C ILE A 143 2.51 2.89 -9.12
N THR A 144 1.80 2.59 -8.03
CA THR A 144 0.69 1.62 -7.98
C THR A 144 -0.65 2.31 -7.77
N GLN A 145 -1.75 1.56 -7.87
CA GLN A 145 -3.09 2.01 -7.52
C GLN A 145 -3.66 1.05 -6.48
N ILE A 146 -3.25 1.21 -5.22
CA ILE A 146 -3.92 0.53 -4.11
C ILE A 146 -4.91 1.49 -3.46
N ALA A 147 -6.05 0.97 -3.02
CA ALA A 147 -7.00 1.75 -2.24
C ALA A 147 -6.36 2.10 -0.87
N GLY A 148 -6.12 3.39 -0.62
CA GLY A 148 -5.36 3.84 0.55
C GLY A 148 -3.92 4.24 0.21
N ASP A 149 -3.43 3.93 -1.00
CA ASP A 149 -2.28 4.65 -1.53
C ASP A 149 -2.72 6.10 -1.76
N HIS A 150 -2.01 6.98 -1.08
CA HIS A 150 -1.92 8.37 -1.46
C HIS A 150 -1.48 8.44 -2.93
N THR A 151 -2.07 9.33 -3.73
CA THR A 151 -1.54 9.62 -5.07
C THR A 151 -0.05 9.96 -4.97
N ALA A 152 0.72 9.80 -6.05
CA ALA A 152 2.15 10.13 -6.02
C ALA A 152 2.42 11.54 -5.42
N ASP A 153 1.56 12.50 -5.75
CA ASP A 153 1.61 13.85 -5.19
C ASP A 153 1.28 13.89 -3.68
N GLU A 154 0.31 13.12 -3.21
CA GLU A 154 -0.04 13.03 -1.79
C GLU A 154 1.07 12.35 -0.96
N ILE A 155 1.70 11.28 -1.47
CA ILE A 155 2.84 10.62 -0.80
C ILE A 155 3.99 11.61 -0.67
N LEU A 156 4.33 12.29 -1.76
CA LEU A 156 5.37 13.31 -1.75
C LEU A 156 5.03 14.41 -0.75
N ASN A 157 3.79 14.91 -0.74
CA ASN A 157 3.38 15.93 0.22
C ASN A 157 3.51 15.47 1.68
N LEU A 158 3.06 14.26 2.02
CA LEU A 158 3.20 13.70 3.38
C LEU A 158 4.67 13.58 3.80
N LEU A 159 5.51 13.02 2.93
CA LEU A 159 6.94 12.90 3.17
C LEU A 159 7.60 14.25 3.44
N PHE A 160 7.16 15.31 2.75
CA PHE A 160 7.72 16.64 2.95
C PHE A 160 7.13 17.38 4.14
N GLU A 161 5.89 17.11 4.53
CA GLU A 161 5.30 17.64 5.77
C GLU A 161 6.02 17.09 7.01
N GLU A 162 6.43 15.83 7.00
CA GLU A 162 7.19 15.23 8.11
C GLU A 162 8.64 15.75 8.24
N LEU A 163 9.18 16.36 7.18
CA LEU A 163 10.55 16.89 7.14
C LEU A 163 10.67 18.36 7.58
N ILE A 164 9.56 19.06 7.87
CA ILE A 164 9.50 20.49 8.28
C ILE A 164 9.25 20.62 9.77
#